data_AF-A0A926TC96-F1
#
_entry.id   AF-A0A926TC96-F1
#
_cell.length_a   1.000
_cell.length_b   1.000
_cell.length_c   1.000
_cell.angle_alpha   90.00
_cell.angle_beta   90.00
_cell.angle_gamma   90.00
#
_symmetry.space_group_name_H-M   'P 1'
#
loop_
_entity.id
_entity.type
_entity.pdbx_description
1 polymer ?
#
loop_
_entity_poly.entity_id
_entity_poly.type
_entity_poly.pdbx_seq_one_letter_code
_entity_poly.pdbx_strand_id
1 'polypeptide(L)'
;MASSVRRALLAVALLIATGCTQQPAEPPRELTLYQSWELQPGDELAGHQILGGLGDISLALNGDAIYAPFDGKVQPHKPTCVIFSSEELPVYLFRLCGLSSPKFGPRSAGEPIATGNDLRFALLNKQPDGRWAMVEPSKKIIEQMLLPP
;
A
#
# COMPACT_ATOMS: atom_id res chain seq x y z
N MET A 1 -4.50 -34.59 -44.55
CA MET A 1 -3.58 -33.58 -43.98
C MET A 1 -4.19 -32.20 -43.74
N ALA A 2 -5.21 -31.74 -44.48
CA ALA A 2 -5.81 -30.40 -44.27
C ALA A 2 -6.66 -30.22 -42.99
N SER A 3 -7.10 -31.31 -42.33
CA SER A 3 -7.97 -31.25 -41.14
C SER A 3 -7.23 -30.98 -39.83
N SER A 4 -5.95 -31.39 -39.70
CA SER A 4 -5.17 -31.15 -38.46
C SER A 4 -4.70 -29.69 -38.35
N VAL A 5 -4.44 -29.02 -39.47
CA VAL A 5 -4.02 -27.61 -39.50
C VAL A 5 -5.15 -26.67 -39.04
N ARG A 6 -6.41 -26.96 -39.41
CA ARG A 6 -7.58 -26.20 -38.94
C ARG A 6 -7.83 -26.37 -37.44
N ARG A 7 -7.59 -27.56 -36.89
CA ARG A 7 -7.73 -27.81 -35.45
C ARG A 7 -6.62 -27.12 -34.63
N ALA A 8 -5.40 -27.07 -35.16
CA ALA A 8 -4.30 -26.35 -34.53
C ALA A 8 -4.52 -24.83 -34.51
N LEU A 9 -5.05 -24.26 -35.60
CA LEU A 9 -5.39 -22.83 -35.68
C LEU A 9 -6.52 -22.43 -34.70
N LEU A 10 -7.53 -23.28 -34.51
CA LEU A 10 -8.58 -23.02 -33.51
C LEU A 10 -8.04 -23.08 -32.07
N ALA A 11 -7.12 -24.00 -31.78
CA ALA A 11 -6.54 -24.15 -30.45
C ALA A 11 -5.64 -22.96 -30.08
N VAL A 12 -4.87 -22.44 -31.04
CA VAL A 12 -4.03 -21.24 -30.84
C VAL A 12 -4.90 -19.99 -30.68
N ALA A 13 -6.01 -19.86 -31.41
CA ALA A 13 -6.93 -18.75 -31.25
C ALA A 13 -7.63 -18.74 -29.88
N LEU A 14 -7.90 -19.91 -29.28
CA LEU A 14 -8.51 -19.99 -27.94
C LEU A 14 -7.55 -19.58 -26.82
N LEU A 15 -6.24 -19.83 -26.98
CA LEU A 15 -5.21 -19.48 -25.98
C LEU A 15 -4.89 -17.97 -25.93
N ILE A 16 -5.19 -17.22 -26.99
CA ILE A 16 -5.01 -15.76 -27.03
C ILE A 16 -6.20 -15.03 -26.39
N ALA A 17 -7.36 -15.70 -26.26
CA ALA A 17 -8.58 -15.11 -25.71
C ALA A 17 -8.66 -15.13 -24.18
N THR A 18 -7.77 -15.82 -23.47
CA THR A 18 -7.57 -15.64 -22.02
C THR A 18 -6.70 -14.41 -21.75
N GLY A 19 -7.07 -13.29 -22.37
CA GLY A 19 -6.42 -12.00 -22.25
C GLY A 19 -6.50 -11.50 -20.81
N CYS A 20 -5.39 -10.93 -20.34
CA CYS A 20 -5.19 -10.38 -19.01
C CYS A 20 -6.44 -9.67 -18.49
N THR A 21 -7.10 -10.25 -17.49
CA THR A 21 -8.07 -9.54 -16.66
C THR A 21 -7.29 -8.44 -15.94
N GLN A 22 -7.31 -7.23 -16.47
CA GLN A 22 -6.74 -6.07 -15.79
C GLN A 22 -7.54 -5.87 -14.51
N GLN A 23 -6.88 -6.10 -13.37
CA GLN A 23 -7.46 -5.79 -12.07
C GLN A 23 -7.78 -4.30 -12.04
N PRO A 24 -9.02 -3.90 -11.67
CA PRO A 24 -9.38 -2.49 -11.58
C PRO A 24 -8.36 -1.75 -10.71
N ALA A 25 -7.88 -0.61 -11.20
CA ALA A 25 -6.95 0.22 -10.42
C ALA A 25 -7.64 0.68 -9.14
N GLU A 26 -6.98 0.48 -8.00
CA GLU A 26 -7.49 0.99 -6.73
C GLU A 26 -7.46 2.52 -6.71
N PRO A 27 -8.58 3.19 -6.41
CA PRO A 27 -8.59 4.65 -6.39
C PRO A 27 -7.74 5.19 -5.24
N PRO A 28 -7.03 6.32 -5.44
CA PRO A 28 -6.31 6.99 -4.38
C PRO A 28 -7.23 7.36 -3.21
N ARG A 29 -6.73 7.21 -1.99
CA ARG A 29 -7.44 7.63 -0.78
C ARG A 29 -7.02 9.05 -0.38
N GLU A 30 -7.96 9.98 -0.41
CA GLU A 30 -7.76 11.33 0.12
C GLU A 30 -8.00 11.36 1.64
N LEU A 31 -7.17 12.11 2.36
CA LEU A 31 -7.21 12.24 3.81
C LEU A 31 -7.15 13.72 4.21
N THR A 32 -8.04 14.13 5.10
CA THR A 32 -7.98 15.44 5.74
C THR A 32 -7.33 15.29 7.10
N LEU A 33 -6.08 15.75 7.24
CA LEU A 33 -5.34 15.66 8.49
C LEU A 33 -5.78 16.76 9.48
N TYR A 34 -5.79 16.43 10.77
CA TYR A 34 -5.99 17.39 11.85
C TYR A 34 -4.76 18.27 12.03
N GLN A 35 -3.57 17.66 11.96
CA GLN A 35 -2.28 18.33 12.00
C GLN A 35 -1.87 18.74 10.58
N SER A 36 -1.54 20.01 10.36
CA SER A 36 -0.95 20.47 9.10
C SER A 36 0.45 21.01 9.35
N TRP A 37 1.46 20.29 8.85
CA TRP A 37 2.81 20.81 8.74
C TRP A 37 3.07 21.23 7.29
N GLU A 38 3.94 22.23 7.12
CA GLU A 38 4.30 22.78 5.81
C GLU A 38 4.95 21.74 4.89
N LEU A 39 5.77 20.83 5.46
CA LEU A 39 6.47 19.78 4.72
C LEU A 39 5.77 18.43 4.88
N GLN A 40 5.44 17.78 3.76
CA GLN A 40 4.80 16.47 3.70
C GLN A 40 5.57 15.50 2.79
N PRO A 41 5.45 14.18 3.02
CA PRO A 41 5.98 13.18 2.08
C PRO A 41 5.50 13.41 0.65
N GLY A 42 6.44 13.43 -0.29
CA GLY A 42 6.18 13.67 -1.71
C GLY A 42 6.28 15.13 -2.16
N ASP A 43 6.39 16.10 -1.24
CA ASP A 43 6.73 17.48 -1.59
C ASP A 43 8.16 17.59 -2.14
N GLU A 44 8.49 18.68 -2.82
CA GLU A 44 9.83 18.99 -3.32
C GLU A 44 10.37 20.26 -2.66
N LEU A 45 11.61 20.20 -2.16
CA LEU A 45 12.34 21.34 -1.61
C LEU A 45 13.72 21.42 -2.25
N ALA A 46 13.98 22.49 -3.00
CA ALA A 46 15.25 22.73 -3.68
C ALA A 46 15.74 21.54 -4.55
N GLY A 47 14.84 20.87 -5.28
CA GLY A 47 15.19 19.72 -6.13
C GLY A 47 15.24 18.37 -5.40
N HIS A 48 15.01 18.35 -4.08
CA HIS A 48 15.01 17.13 -3.29
C HIS A 48 13.58 16.77 -2.85
N GLN A 49 13.23 15.48 -2.95
CA GLN A 49 11.94 15.00 -2.47
C GLN A 49 11.92 14.87 -0.95
N ILE A 50 10.82 15.28 -0.35
CA ILE A 50 10.57 15.10 1.07
C ILE A 50 10.24 13.62 1.34
N LEU A 51 11.18 13.06 2.08
CA LEU A 51 11.20 11.87 2.91
C LEU A 51 9.93 11.52 3.72
N GLY A 52 10.09 11.60 5.04
CA GLY A 52 8.98 11.64 5.98
C GLY A 52 8.54 13.07 6.31
N GLY A 53 7.43 13.17 7.02
CA GLY A 53 7.00 14.38 7.73
C GLY A 53 7.08 14.20 9.24
N LEU A 54 6.64 15.23 9.97
CA LEU A 54 6.51 15.12 11.43
C LEU A 54 5.45 14.08 11.78
N GLY A 55 5.77 13.20 12.74
CA GLY A 55 4.88 12.11 13.18
C GLY A 55 5.15 10.75 12.54
N ASP A 56 6.05 10.67 11.55
CA ASP A 56 6.47 9.40 10.96
C ASP A 56 7.55 8.71 11.81
N ILE A 57 7.48 7.38 11.91
CA ILE A 57 8.60 6.53 12.32
C ILE A 57 9.28 6.00 11.07
N SER A 58 10.61 6.13 11.00
CA SER A 58 11.41 5.60 9.89
C SER A 58 12.11 4.30 10.31
N LEU A 59 11.97 3.26 9.50
CA LEU A 59 12.58 1.94 9.70
C LEU A 59 13.41 1.59 8.47
N ALA A 60 14.63 1.09 8.67
CA ALA A 60 15.41 0.51 7.60
C ALA A 60 14.92 -0.92 7.32
N LEU A 61 14.55 -1.19 6.08
CA LEU A 61 14.07 -2.50 5.62
C LEU A 61 15.13 -3.27 4.83
N ASN A 62 16.13 -2.61 4.25
CA ASN A 62 17.21 -3.25 3.48
C ASN A 62 16.73 -4.19 2.35
N GLY A 63 15.56 -3.92 1.76
CA GLY A 63 14.95 -4.73 0.71
C GLY A 63 13.85 -5.68 1.21
N ASP A 64 13.66 -5.79 2.52
CA ASP A 64 12.66 -6.69 3.12
C ASP A 64 11.22 -6.31 2.77
N ALA A 65 10.34 -7.30 2.87
CA ALA A 65 8.91 -7.12 2.72
C ALA A 65 8.28 -6.65 4.02
N ILE A 66 7.16 -5.92 3.89
CA ILE A 66 6.23 -5.69 4.99
C ILE A 66 4.93 -6.44 4.74
N TYR A 67 4.26 -6.84 5.82
CA TYR A 67 3.09 -7.70 5.79
C TYR A 67 1.86 -6.99 6.38
N ALA A 68 0.67 -7.41 5.94
CA ALA A 68 -0.58 -6.96 6.51
C ALA A 68 -0.73 -7.55 7.92
N PRO A 69 -0.86 -6.74 8.98
CA PRO A 69 -0.93 -7.26 10.34
C PRO A 69 -2.30 -7.84 10.70
N PHE A 70 -3.32 -7.58 9.87
CA PHE A 70 -4.69 -8.08 9.95
C PHE A 70 -5.31 -8.01 8.54
N ASP A 71 -6.54 -8.51 8.39
CA ASP A 71 -7.28 -8.39 7.13
C ASP A 71 -7.61 -6.93 6.84
N GLY A 72 -7.36 -6.49 5.60
CA GLY A 72 -7.54 -5.10 5.24
C GLY A 72 -7.39 -4.82 3.75
N LYS A 73 -7.15 -3.56 3.43
CA LYS A 73 -7.08 -3.07 2.05
C LYS A 73 -5.96 -2.05 1.91
N VAL A 74 -5.15 -2.21 0.86
CA VAL A 74 -4.09 -1.29 0.45
C VAL A 74 -4.60 -0.39 -0.67
N GLN A 75 -4.54 0.92 -0.48
CA GLN A 75 -4.96 1.93 -1.46
C GLN A 75 -3.81 2.91 -1.74
N PRO A 76 -3.67 3.43 -2.97
CA PRO A 76 -2.70 4.48 -3.25
C PRO A 76 -2.97 5.74 -2.41
N HIS A 77 -1.91 6.47 -2.04
CA HIS A 77 -2.06 7.77 -1.37
C HIS A 77 -0.83 8.64 -1.58
N LYS A 78 -0.98 9.77 -2.29
CA LYS A 78 0.13 10.64 -2.69
C LYS A 78 1.25 9.86 -3.43
N PRO A 79 2.26 10.54 -4.01
CA PRO A 79 3.41 9.85 -4.57
C PRO A 79 4.17 9.11 -3.47
N THR A 80 4.60 7.87 -3.74
CA THR A 80 5.44 7.02 -2.85
C THR A 80 4.79 6.52 -1.56
N CYS A 81 3.51 6.80 -1.30
CA CYS A 81 2.81 6.27 -0.14
C CYS A 81 1.56 5.46 -0.50
N VAL A 82 1.18 4.60 0.43
CA VAL A 82 -0.08 3.86 0.41
C VAL A 82 -0.78 4.01 1.76
N ILE A 83 -2.10 3.86 1.75
CA ILE A 83 -2.89 3.67 2.97
C ILE A 83 -3.28 2.22 3.08
N PHE A 84 -3.00 1.64 4.24
CA PHE A 84 -3.61 0.40 4.66
C PHE A 84 -4.73 0.67 5.67
N SER A 85 -5.89 0.06 5.45
CA SER A 85 -7.09 0.22 6.28
C SER A 85 -7.75 -1.12 6.54
N SER A 86 -8.41 -1.29 7.68
CA SER A 86 -9.20 -2.48 7.99
C SER A 86 -10.59 -2.13 8.48
N GLU A 87 -11.56 -2.96 8.12
CA GLU A 87 -12.93 -2.88 8.62
C GLU A 87 -13.03 -3.32 10.09
N GLU A 88 -12.07 -4.12 10.58
CA GLU A 88 -11.97 -4.50 12.00
C GLU A 88 -11.53 -3.32 12.87
N LEU A 89 -10.74 -2.41 12.31
CA LEU A 89 -10.20 -1.22 12.98
C LEU A 89 -10.53 0.06 12.19
N PRO A 90 -11.82 0.41 12.03
CA PRO A 90 -12.27 1.44 11.09
C PRO A 90 -11.85 2.87 11.47
N VAL A 91 -11.44 3.05 12.74
CA VAL A 91 -10.95 4.32 13.27
C VAL A 91 -9.44 4.50 13.11
N TYR A 92 -8.73 3.53 12.51
CA TYR A 92 -7.30 3.60 12.28
C TYR A 92 -6.95 3.47 10.80
N LEU A 93 -5.90 4.19 10.37
CA LEU A 93 -5.26 4.03 9.07
C LEU A 93 -3.75 4.00 9.23
N PHE A 94 -3.09 3.23 8.38
CA PHE A 94 -1.64 3.15 8.33
C PHE A 94 -1.18 3.85 7.07
N ARG A 95 -0.45 4.95 7.20
CA ARG A 95 0.25 5.59 6.09
C ARG A 95 1.65 4.98 5.99
N LEU A 96 1.93 4.38 4.84
CA LEU A 96 3.15 3.65 4.58
C LEU A 96 3.84 4.25 3.36
N CYS A 97 5.00 4.88 3.57
CA CYS A 97 5.79 5.52 2.51
C CYS A 97 7.18 4.89 2.38
N GLY A 98 7.87 5.13 1.27
CA GLY A 98 9.23 4.60 1.02
C GLY A 98 9.25 3.19 0.42
N LEU A 99 8.07 2.63 0.15
CA LEU A 99 7.90 1.27 -0.33
C LEU A 99 7.96 1.18 -1.86
N SER A 100 8.50 0.08 -2.34
CA SER A 100 8.53 -0.37 -3.74
C SER A 100 7.46 -1.43 -4.00
N SER A 101 6.91 -1.42 -5.21
CA SER A 101 5.98 -2.46 -5.70
C SER A 101 4.81 -2.78 -4.76
N PRO A 102 4.02 -1.78 -4.32
CA PRO A 102 2.86 -2.01 -3.45
C PRO A 102 1.81 -2.91 -4.13
N LYS A 103 1.26 -3.85 -3.35
CA LYS A 103 0.19 -4.75 -3.75
C LYS A 103 -1.16 -4.16 -3.35
N PHE A 104 -1.75 -3.41 -4.28
CA PHE A 104 -3.04 -2.76 -4.06
C PHE A 104 -4.21 -3.76 -3.93
N GLY A 105 -5.26 -3.32 -3.23
CA GLY A 105 -6.48 -4.07 -3.03
C GLY A 105 -6.53 -4.80 -1.68
N PRO A 106 -7.48 -5.74 -1.52
CA PRO A 106 -7.63 -6.51 -0.29
C PRO A 106 -6.38 -7.34 0.02
N ARG A 107 -5.97 -7.40 1.29
CA ARG A 107 -4.86 -8.22 1.81
C ARG A 107 -5.34 -8.96 3.04
N SER A 108 -5.07 -10.26 3.11
CA SER A 108 -5.25 -11.04 4.34
C SER A 108 -4.08 -10.84 5.30
N ALA A 109 -4.31 -11.09 6.59
CA ALA A 109 -3.26 -11.07 7.60
C ALA A 109 -2.06 -11.96 7.17
N GLY A 110 -0.84 -11.44 7.33
CA GLY A 110 0.40 -12.07 6.92
C GLY A 110 0.71 -11.98 5.42
N GLU A 111 -0.19 -11.49 4.58
CA GLU A 111 0.14 -11.28 3.17
C GLU A 111 1.04 -10.06 2.99
N PRO A 112 2.02 -10.12 2.06
CA PRO A 112 2.89 -8.98 1.80
C PRO A 112 2.10 -7.79 1.25
N ILE A 113 2.35 -6.60 1.81
CA ILE A 113 1.84 -5.32 1.32
C ILE A 113 2.79 -4.76 0.24
N ALA A 114 4.09 -4.75 0.52
CA ALA A 114 5.12 -4.19 -0.36
C ALA A 114 6.51 -4.66 0.06
N THR A 115 7.54 -4.28 -0.69
CA THR A 115 8.95 -4.36 -0.28
C THR A 115 9.54 -2.96 -0.21
N GLY A 116 10.73 -2.77 0.36
CA GLY A 116 11.36 -1.45 0.37
C GLY A 116 12.73 -1.42 0.99
N ASN A 117 13.45 -0.31 0.82
CA ASN A 117 14.71 -0.05 1.54
C ASN A 117 14.45 0.63 2.88
N ASP A 118 13.40 1.45 2.95
CA ASP A 118 12.91 2.12 4.14
C ASP A 118 11.38 2.04 4.22
N LEU A 119 10.86 2.13 5.44
CA LEU A 119 9.45 2.36 5.73
C LEU A 119 9.34 3.64 6.55
N ARG A 120 8.63 4.65 6.03
CA ARG A 120 8.08 5.72 6.86
C ARG A 120 6.63 5.38 7.21
N PHE A 121 6.39 5.16 8.49
CA PHE A 121 5.12 4.73 9.01
C PHE A 121 4.48 5.80 9.90
N ALA A 122 3.23 6.14 9.60
CA ALA A 122 2.37 6.89 10.51
C ALA A 122 1.07 6.13 10.78
N LEU A 123 0.71 6.04 12.06
CA LEU A 123 -0.60 5.61 12.50
C LEU A 123 -1.52 6.83 12.58
N LEU A 124 -2.67 6.76 11.92
CA LEU A 124 -3.68 7.79 11.92
C LEU A 124 -4.90 7.30 12.68
N ASN A 125 -5.44 8.13 13.58
CA ASN A 125 -6.69 7.89 14.28
C ASN A 125 -7.77 8.88 13.83
N LYS A 126 -8.97 8.36 13.54
CA LYS A 126 -10.12 9.18 13.14
C LYS A 126 -10.66 9.96 14.34
N GLN A 127 -10.71 11.27 14.19
CA GLN A 127 -11.23 12.19 15.20
C GLN A 127 -12.77 12.33 15.08
N PRO A 128 -13.46 12.79 16.15
CA PRO A 128 -14.91 13.00 16.13
C PRO A 128 -15.39 13.98 15.04
N ASP A 129 -14.54 14.93 14.64
CA ASP A 129 -14.81 15.89 13.56
C ASP A 129 -14.60 15.30 12.15
N GLY A 130 -14.22 14.02 12.06
CA GLY A 130 -14.00 13.30 10.80
C GLY A 130 -12.58 13.43 10.23
N ARG A 131 -11.72 14.29 10.79
CA ARG A 131 -10.31 14.39 10.38
C ARG A 131 -9.46 13.27 10.96
N TRP A 132 -8.25 13.11 10.43
CA TRP A 132 -7.29 12.11 10.87
C TRP A 132 -6.14 12.75 11.63
N ALA A 133 -5.82 12.26 12.82
CA ALA A 133 -4.67 12.73 13.59
C ALA A 133 -3.60 11.64 13.64
N MET A 134 -2.33 12.02 13.49
CA MET A 134 -1.21 11.13 13.73
C MET A 134 -1.11 10.85 15.23
N VAL A 135 -0.98 9.56 15.55
CA VAL A 135 -0.80 9.05 16.91
C VAL A 135 0.36 8.06 16.91
N GLU A 136 0.96 7.84 18.08
CA GLU A 136 2.05 6.89 18.20
C GLU A 136 1.54 5.46 17.95
N PRO A 137 2.18 4.69 17.04
CA PRO A 137 1.86 3.28 16.88
C PRO A 137 2.40 2.42 18.01
N SER A 138 1.72 1.31 18.30
CA SER A 138 2.26 0.31 19.23
C SER A 138 3.46 -0.42 18.62
N LYS A 139 4.42 -0.85 19.46
CA LYS A 139 5.53 -1.70 18.99
C LYS A 139 5.04 -3.00 18.36
N LYS A 140 4.04 -3.62 18.99
CA LYS A 140 3.45 -4.90 18.55
C LYS A 140 2.92 -4.82 17.11
N ILE A 141 2.25 -3.73 16.73
CA ILE A 141 1.72 -3.64 15.36
C ILE A 141 2.84 -3.52 14.32
N ILE A 142 3.91 -2.80 14.65
CA ILE A 142 5.08 -2.69 13.78
C ILE A 142 5.77 -4.05 13.65
N GLU A 143 5.98 -4.76 14.75
CA GLU A 143 6.57 -6.11 14.74
C GLU A 143 5.77 -7.07 13.86
N GLN A 144 4.44 -7.06 13.94
CA GLN A 144 3.56 -7.86 13.07
C GLN A 144 3.67 -7.50 11.58
N MET A 145 4.01 -6.25 11.26
CA MET A 145 4.23 -5.84 9.88
C MET A 145 5.61 -6.23 9.36
N LEU A 146 6.61 -6.37 10.23
CA LEU A 146 7.99 -6.69 9.85
C LEU A 146 8.27 -8.19 9.85
N LEU A 147 7.56 -8.95 10.67
CA LEU A 147 7.76 -10.39 10.80
C LEU A 147 6.64 -11.14 10.06
N PRO A 148 6.97 -12.05 9.13
CA PRO A 148 5.97 -12.96 8.59
C PRO A 148 5.41 -13.84 9.73
N PRO A 149 4.13 -14.24 9.66
CA PRO A 149 3.56 -15.20 10.62
C PRO A 149 4.27 -16.57 10.56
#